data_AF-A0A0F9IAL0-F1
#
_entry.id   AF-A0A0F9IAL0-F1
#
_cell.length_a   1.000
_cell.length_b   1.000
_cell.length_c   1.000
_cell.angle_alpha   90.00
_cell.angle_beta   90.00
_cell.angle_gamma   90.00
#
_symmetry.space_group_name_H-M   'P 1'
#
loop_
_entity.id
_entity.type
_entity.pdbx_description
1 polymer ?
#
loop_
_entity_poly.entity_id
_entity_poly.type
_entity_poly.pdbx_seq_one_letter_code
_entity_poly.pdbx_strand_id
1 'polypeptide(L)'
;MTTRYQKNQIEDVARILRERTCGDFNEPSLMAVEIMEDFADLFAADNPMGCAECGRLQSAAPKPCPSGELHRFTWGFDRWQFLAACRLEEEQS
;
A
#
# COMPACT_ATOMS: atom_id res chain seq x y z
N MET A 1 -10.25 7.99 12.40
CA MET A 1 -9.21 8.70 11.64
C MET A 1 -9.85 9.14 10.34
N THR A 2 -9.73 10.41 9.96
CA THR A 2 -10.22 10.89 8.66
C THR A 2 -9.05 10.85 7.69
N THR A 3 -9.17 10.03 6.64
CA THR A 3 -8.17 9.96 5.58
C THR A 3 -8.42 11.10 4.59
N ARG A 4 -7.35 11.68 4.04
CA ARG A 4 -7.47 12.66 2.95
C ARG A 4 -7.99 12.00 1.68
N TYR A 5 -7.56 10.77 1.43
CA TYR A 5 -7.94 10.01 0.25
C TYR A 5 -8.99 8.96 0.60
N GLN A 6 -10.04 8.90 -0.19
CA GLN A 6 -11.08 7.88 -0.10
C GLN A 6 -10.64 6.63 -0.86
N LYS A 7 -11.15 5.45 -0.45
CA LYS A 7 -10.80 4.17 -1.06
C LYS A 7 -10.99 4.16 -2.57
N ASN A 8 -12.12 4.66 -3.07
CA ASN A 8 -12.41 4.73 -4.50
C ASN A 8 -11.42 5.62 -5.27
N GLN A 9 -10.92 6.70 -4.65
CA GLN A 9 -9.91 7.57 -5.28
C GLN A 9 -8.57 6.86 -5.42
N ILE A 10 -8.17 6.10 -4.39
CA ILE A 10 -6.94 5.29 -4.42
C ILE A 10 -7.05 4.20 -5.49
N GLU A 11 -8.18 3.51 -5.57
CA GLU A 11 -8.46 2.50 -6.61
C GLU A 11 -8.45 3.11 -8.02
N ASP A 12 -9.01 4.31 -8.19
CA ASP A 12 -8.98 5.03 -9.46
C ASP A 12 -7.55 5.42 -9.86
N VAL A 13 -6.71 5.86 -8.90
CA VAL A 13 -5.29 6.14 -9.15
C VAL A 13 -4.55 4.88 -9.59
N ALA A 14 -4.73 3.75 -8.89
CA ALA A 14 -4.11 2.48 -9.27
C ALA A 14 -4.51 2.06 -10.70
N ARG A 15 -5.80 2.21 -11.05
CA ARG A 15 -6.30 1.94 -12.41
C ARG A 15 -5.62 2.85 -13.45
N ILE A 16 -5.55 4.16 -13.19
CA ILE A 16 -4.96 5.14 -14.10
C ILE A 16 -3.46 4.86 -14.31
N LEU A 17 -2.74 4.57 -13.22
CA LEU A 17 -1.31 4.23 -13.30
C LEU A 17 -1.14 2.99 -14.18
N ARG A 18 -1.82 1.89 -13.85
CA ARG A 18 -1.80 0.65 -14.64
C ARG A 18 -2.06 0.89 -16.13
N GLU A 19 -3.10 1.64 -16.47
CA GLU A 19 -3.48 1.92 -17.87
C GLU A 19 -2.46 2.77 -18.62
N ARG A 20 -1.70 3.64 -17.93
CA ARG A 20 -0.74 4.53 -18.57
C ARG A 20 0.69 4.01 -18.60
N THR A 21 1.04 3.10 -17.69
CA THR A 21 2.42 2.63 -17.53
C THR A 21 2.62 1.22 -18.06
N CYS A 22 1.58 0.39 -18.07
CA CYS A 22 1.62 -0.91 -18.74
C CYS A 22 1.12 -0.75 -20.18
N GLY A 23 2.02 -0.36 -21.09
CA GLY A 23 1.78 -0.41 -22.54
C GLY A 23 1.83 -1.85 -23.09
N ASP A 24 1.96 -2.00 -24.42
CA ASP A 24 1.97 -3.30 -25.13
C ASP A 24 3.02 -4.32 -24.64
N PHE A 25 4.06 -3.86 -23.92
CA PHE A 25 5.17 -4.68 -23.43
C PHE A 25 4.95 -5.31 -22.04
N ASN A 26 3.78 -5.09 -21.42
CA ASN A 26 3.38 -5.61 -20.10
C ASN A 26 4.26 -5.25 -18.88
N GLU A 27 5.47 -4.70 -19.06
CA GLU A 27 6.33 -4.23 -17.96
C GLU A 27 6.31 -2.70 -17.81
N PRO A 28 6.16 -2.17 -16.58
CA PRO A 28 6.35 -0.75 -16.28
C PRO A 28 7.81 -0.32 -16.52
N SER A 29 8.02 0.91 -17.00
CA SER A 29 9.36 1.52 -16.99
C SER A 29 9.83 1.81 -15.57
N LEU A 30 11.14 1.92 -15.33
CA LEU A 30 11.69 2.26 -14.01
C LEU A 30 11.05 3.52 -13.41
N MET A 31 10.87 4.57 -14.23
CA MET A 31 10.19 5.81 -13.81
C MET A 31 8.73 5.57 -13.40
N ALA A 32 8.04 4.62 -14.04
CA ALA A 32 6.68 4.25 -13.63
C ALA A 32 6.67 3.51 -12.28
N VAL A 33 7.67 2.66 -12.02
CA VAL A 33 7.83 1.99 -10.73
C VAL A 33 7.99 3.00 -9.61
N GLU A 34 8.93 3.94 -9.76
CA GLU A 34 9.21 4.99 -8.76
C GLU A 34 7.95 5.82 -8.44
N ILE A 35 7.18 6.21 -9.47
CA ILE A 35 5.92 6.96 -9.27
C ILE A 35 4.90 6.13 -8.48
N MET A 36 4.75 4.84 -8.78
CA MET A 36 3.82 3.97 -8.06
C MET A 36 4.23 3.79 -6.60
N GLU A 37 5.53 3.65 -6.33
CA GLU A 37 6.06 3.59 -4.96
C GLU A 37 5.82 4.88 -4.19
N ASP A 38 6.07 6.04 -4.79
CA ASP A 38 5.81 7.36 -4.19
C ASP A 38 4.33 7.52 -3.80
N PHE A 39 3.40 7.08 -4.67
CA PHE A 39 1.97 7.10 -4.35
C PHE A 39 1.62 6.12 -3.22
N ALA A 40 2.21 4.92 -3.24
CA ALA A 40 1.97 3.93 -2.20
C ALA A 40 2.44 4.44 -0.82
N ASP A 41 3.60 5.09 -0.77
CA ASP A 41 4.14 5.68 0.45
C ASP A 41 3.32 6.89 0.91
N LEU A 42 2.83 7.73 -0.02
CA LEU A 42 1.92 8.83 0.28
C LEU A 42 0.60 8.35 0.91
N PHE A 43 0.00 7.30 0.37
CA PHE A 43 -1.25 6.73 0.88
C PHE A 43 -1.04 6.01 2.22
N ALA A 44 0.09 5.33 2.40
CA ALA A 44 0.47 4.73 3.67
C ALA A 44 0.72 5.79 4.76
N ALA A 45 1.29 6.95 4.42
CA ALA A 45 1.48 8.04 5.36
C ALA A 45 0.16 8.70 5.80
N ASP A 46 -0.81 8.85 4.88
CA ASP A 46 -2.13 9.42 5.17
C ASP A 46 -3.03 8.46 5.97
N ASN A 47 -2.97 7.16 5.63
CA ASN A 47 -3.79 6.12 6.23
C ASN A 47 -2.94 4.93 6.68
N PRO A 48 -2.10 5.09 7.72
CA PRO A 48 -1.17 4.06 8.12
C PRO A 48 -1.89 2.80 8.57
N MET A 49 -1.35 1.64 8.17
CA MET A 49 -1.90 0.35 8.57
C MET A 49 -1.79 0.19 10.09
N GLY A 50 -2.86 -0.24 10.74
CA GLY A 50 -2.92 -0.31 12.19
C GLY A 50 -3.47 -1.62 12.72
N CYS A 51 -3.02 -1.97 13.93
CA CYS A 51 -3.46 -3.16 14.62
C CYS A 51 -4.88 -2.95 15.17
N ALA A 52 -5.79 -3.88 14.91
CA ALA A 52 -7.16 -3.80 15.42
C ALA A 52 -7.22 -3.91 16.96
N GLU A 53 -6.32 -4.69 17.55
CA GLU A 53 -6.35 -5.00 18.99
C GLU A 53 -5.78 -3.88 19.87
N CYS A 54 -4.68 -3.24 19.44
CA CYS A 54 -3.97 -2.27 20.26
C CYS A 54 -3.77 -0.90 19.62
N GLY A 55 -4.28 -0.69 18.40
CA GLY A 55 -4.19 0.58 17.68
C GLY A 55 -2.78 0.97 17.23
N ARG A 56 -1.77 0.12 17.46
CA ARG A 56 -0.39 0.34 17.04
C ARG A 56 -0.30 0.35 15.51
N LEU A 57 0.35 1.36 14.96
CA LEU A 57 0.64 1.45 13.54
C LEU A 57 1.74 0.45 13.15
N GLN A 58 1.65 -0.10 11.95
CA GLN A 58 2.66 -0.97 11.37
C GLN A 58 3.95 -0.15 11.21
N SER A 59 5.00 -0.55 11.93
CA SER A 59 6.33 0.06 11.87
C SER A 59 7.34 -0.99 11.46
N ALA A 60 8.46 -0.59 10.86
CA ALA A 60 9.52 -1.50 10.41
C ALA A 60 10.07 -2.44 11.50
N ALA A 61 9.95 -2.08 12.80
CA ALA A 61 10.37 -2.94 13.89
C ALA A 61 9.21 -3.87 14.36
N PRO A 62 9.34 -5.20 14.21
CA PRO A 62 8.37 -6.14 14.75
C PRO A 62 8.37 -6.05 16.28
N LYS A 63 7.20 -5.78 16.86
CA LYS A 63 6.97 -5.88 18.31
C LYS A 63 5.77 -6.80 18.55
N PRO A 64 5.69 -7.51 19.68
CA PRO A 64 4.51 -8.29 20.03
C PRO A 64 3.36 -7.39 20.49
N CYS A 65 2.12 -7.87 20.31
CA CYS A 65 0.93 -7.20 20.82
C CYS A 65 0.88 -7.28 22.36
N PRO A 66 0.28 -6.29 23.05
CA PRO A 66 0.04 -6.39 24.50
C PRO A 66 -0.76 -7.64 24.91
N SER A 67 -1.54 -8.22 24.00
CA SER A 67 -2.27 -9.48 24.22
C SER A 67 -1.37 -10.73 24.24
N GLY A 68 -0.07 -10.59 23.94
CA GLY A 68 0.86 -11.72 23.78
C GLY A 68 0.79 -12.39 22.40
N GLU A 69 -0.14 -11.99 21.54
CA GLU A 69 -0.24 -12.47 20.16
C GLU A 69 0.56 -11.61 19.17
N LEU A 70 0.69 -12.09 17.93
CA LEU A 70 1.22 -11.28 16.82
C LEU A 70 0.24 -10.15 16.48
N HIS A 71 0.78 -8.99 16.09
CA HIS A 71 -0.05 -7.89 15.62
C HIS A 71 -0.81 -8.28 14.35
N ARG A 72 -2.15 -8.13 14.39
CA ARG A 72 -3.00 -8.21 13.21
C ARG A 72 -3.29 -6.80 12.71
N PHE A 73 -2.59 -6.38 11.66
CA PHE A 73 -2.79 -5.10 11.02
C PHE A 73 -3.90 -5.24 9.96
N THR A 74 -5.13 -4.88 10.31
CA THR A 74 -6.34 -5.19 9.50
C THR A 74 -7.10 -3.96 9.03
N TRP A 75 -6.66 -2.76 9.41
CA TRP A 75 -7.24 -1.50 8.95
C TRP A 75 -6.15 -0.56 8.46
N GLY A 76 -6.54 0.43 7.65
CA GLY A 76 -5.62 1.37 7.01
C GLY A 76 -5.41 1.05 5.53
N PHE A 77 -4.41 1.70 4.93
CA PHE A 77 -4.00 1.47 3.55
C PHE A 77 -2.96 0.35 3.50
N ASP A 78 -3.16 -0.59 2.58
CA ASP A 78 -2.25 -1.69 2.32
C ASP A 78 -1.39 -1.37 1.08
N ARG A 79 -0.12 -1.01 1.34
CA ARG A 79 0.88 -0.68 0.32
C ARG A 79 1.02 -1.80 -0.72
N TRP A 80 1.04 -3.04 -0.27
CA TRP A 80 1.26 -4.21 -1.12
C TRP A 80 0.09 -4.45 -2.06
N GLN A 81 -1.14 -4.35 -1.55
CA GLN A 81 -2.33 -4.49 -2.38
C GLN A 81 -2.40 -3.40 -3.46
N PHE A 82 -2.00 -2.17 -3.13
CA PHE A 82 -1.97 -1.08 -4.11
C PHE A 82 -0.93 -1.32 -5.22
N LEU A 83 0.30 -1.71 -4.85
CA LEU A 83 1.36 -2.01 -5.82
C LEU A 83 0.98 -3.19 -6.73
N ALA A 84 0.40 -4.25 -6.16
CA ALA A 84 -0.15 -5.37 -6.93
C ALA A 84 -1.26 -4.91 -7.89
N ALA A 85 -2.16 -4.01 -7.46
CA ALA A 85 -3.19 -3.44 -8.33
C ALA A 85 -2.61 -2.61 -9.49
N CYS A 86 -1.40 -2.08 -9.31
CA CYS A 86 -0.60 -1.40 -10.33
C CYS A 86 0.25 -2.37 -11.20
N ARG A 87 0.20 -3.68 -10.96
CA ARG A 87 1.05 -4.73 -11.56
C ARG A 87 2.53 -4.66 -11.21
N LEU A 88 2.86 -4.06 -10.08
CA LEU A 88 4.15 -4.25 -9.41
C LEU A 88 3.97 -5.39 -8.42
N GLU A 89 3.92 -6.62 -8.94
CA GLU A 89 4.12 -7.77 -8.06
C GLU A 89 5.59 -7.73 -7.64
N GLU A 90 5.87 -7.34 -6.40
CA GLU A 90 7.16 -7.67 -5.81
C GLU A 90 7.22 -9.21 -5.77
N GLU A 91 8.01 -9.81 -6.68
CA GLU A 91 8.49 -11.17 -6.48
C GLU A 91 9.14 -11.18 -5.09
N GLN A 92 8.49 -11.85 -4.13
CA GLN A 92 9.13 -12.18 -2.87
C GLN A 92 10.31 -13.13 -3.19
N SER A 93 11.50 -12.56 -3.33
CA SER A 93 12.76 -13.30 -3.36
C SER A 93 13.43 -13.36 -1.99
#